data_AF-A0A9D9N3A8-F1
#
_entry.id   AF-A0A9D9N3A8-F1
#
_cell.length_a   1.000
_cell.length_b   1.000
_cell.length_c   1.000
_cell.angle_alpha   90.00
_cell.angle_beta   90.00
_cell.angle_gamma   90.00
#
_symmetry.space_group_name_H-M   'P 1'
#
loop_
_entity.id
_entity.type
_entity.pdbx_description
1 polymer ?
#
loop_
_entity_poly.entity_id
_entity_poly.type
_entity_poly.pdbx_seq_one_letter_code
_entity_poly.pdbx_strand_id
1 'polypeptide(L)'
;MNKLRFLPALLLIIVFPLFSCKSTPDTGNQEQAEVTPPAELKAEEPGVPIQSEGYFDPSTISREQYETEKSEIEALVEVLNAITSSKDYNRWLGYLSDEYREFYSNPDVLKAQTSRLPVKNLQLKNLKDYFNYVFVLSRQKCRVDDITYITPTRVKVIQKEPGKSLIIYNLEKFDGKWKLVLDN
;
A
#
# COMPACT_ATOMS: atom_id res chain seq x y z
N MET A 1 -20.39 15.83 -44.15
CA MET A 1 -20.58 14.57 -44.92
C MET A 1 -19.38 13.70 -44.54
N ASN A 2 -19.46 12.58 -43.81
CA ASN A 2 -20.43 11.49 -43.82
C ASN A 2 -20.71 10.97 -42.41
N LYS A 3 -21.97 10.55 -42.22
CA LYS A 3 -22.47 9.78 -41.08
C LYS A 3 -22.07 8.32 -41.28
N LEU A 4 -21.72 7.61 -40.22
CA LEU A 4 -22.04 6.19 -40.16
C LEU A 4 -22.39 5.76 -38.74
N ARG A 5 -23.68 5.48 -38.56
CA ARG A 5 -24.35 4.95 -37.38
C ARG A 5 -24.24 3.42 -37.42
N PHE A 6 -24.03 2.76 -36.30
CA PHE A 6 -24.53 1.39 -36.09
C PHE A 6 -24.79 1.12 -34.60
N LEU A 7 -26.05 0.85 -34.28
CA LEU A 7 -26.57 0.25 -33.05
C LEU A 7 -27.84 -0.51 -33.46
N PRO A 8 -28.00 -1.78 -33.06
CA PRO A 8 -29.15 -2.18 -32.21
C PRO A 8 -28.67 -3.18 -31.12
N ALA A 9 -29.06 -3.11 -29.85
CA ALA A 9 -30.39 -3.25 -29.23
C ALA A 9 -31.02 -4.67 -29.36
N LEU A 10 -30.90 -5.41 -28.24
CA LEU A 10 -31.91 -6.25 -27.56
C LEU A 10 -32.32 -7.65 -28.09
N LEU A 11 -32.07 -8.70 -27.28
CA LEU A 11 -33.00 -9.77 -26.82
C LEU A 11 -32.18 -10.75 -25.91
N LEU A 12 -32.27 -10.77 -24.57
CA LEU A 12 -33.35 -11.17 -23.64
C LEU A 12 -33.78 -12.65 -23.77
N ILE A 13 -33.10 -13.57 -23.07
CA ILE A 13 -33.68 -14.85 -22.60
C ILE A 13 -33.28 -15.07 -21.13
N ILE A 14 -34.29 -14.99 -20.27
CA ILE A 14 -34.31 -15.32 -18.85
C ILE A 14 -34.67 -16.80 -18.72
N VAL A 15 -33.87 -17.58 -17.99
CA VAL A 15 -34.31 -18.84 -17.36
C VAL A 15 -33.67 -18.95 -15.96
N PHE A 16 -34.43 -18.56 -14.94
CA PHE A 16 -34.31 -18.99 -13.53
C PHE A 16 -35.39 -20.08 -13.30
N PRO A 17 -35.47 -20.77 -12.14
CA PRO A 17 -34.48 -21.27 -11.17
C PRO A 17 -34.65 -22.80 -10.92
N LEU A 18 -33.73 -23.44 -10.20
CA LEU A 18 -34.13 -24.43 -9.17
C LEU A 18 -33.16 -24.38 -7.98
N PHE A 19 -33.73 -24.00 -6.83
CA PHE A 19 -33.17 -24.21 -5.50
C PHE A 19 -32.99 -25.71 -5.23
N SER A 20 -31.88 -26.09 -4.62
CA SER A 20 -31.83 -27.28 -3.77
C SER A 20 -30.82 -27.07 -2.64
N CYS A 21 -31.38 -26.79 -1.46
CA CYS A 21 -30.72 -27.02 -0.18
C CYS A 21 -30.39 -28.50 -0.06
N LYS A 22 -29.19 -28.83 0.45
CA LYS A 22 -29.05 -30.04 1.25
C LYS A 22 -28.19 -29.75 2.47
N SER A 23 -28.87 -29.85 3.60
CA SER A 23 -28.41 -29.70 4.97
C SER A 23 -27.44 -30.81 5.40
N THR A 24 -26.55 -30.42 6.30
CA THR A 24 -25.57 -31.24 7.02
C THR A 24 -26.25 -32.27 7.93
N PRO A 25 -25.70 -33.49 8.10
CA PRO A 25 -25.95 -34.29 9.28
C PRO A 25 -24.86 -34.04 10.33
N ASP A 26 -25.31 -33.55 11.48
CA ASP A 26 -24.63 -33.61 12.77
C ASP A 26 -24.56 -35.08 13.21
N THR A 27 -23.40 -35.52 13.68
CA THR A 27 -23.24 -36.80 14.38
C THR A 27 -22.38 -36.50 15.59
N GLY A 28 -23.06 -36.38 16.71
CA GLY A 28 -22.44 -36.13 18.00
C GLY A 28 -21.53 -37.27 18.45
N ASN A 29 -20.64 -36.94 19.36
CA ASN A 29 -20.48 -37.76 20.55
C ASN A 29 -20.01 -36.87 21.71
N GLN A 30 -20.85 -36.75 22.73
CA GLN A 30 -20.40 -36.38 24.07
C GLN A 30 -20.03 -37.66 24.80
N GLU A 31 -18.81 -37.74 25.31
CA GLU A 31 -18.48 -38.63 26.43
C GLU A 31 -17.66 -37.80 27.41
N GLN A 32 -18.24 -37.58 28.59
CA GLN A 32 -17.67 -36.84 29.70
C GLN A 32 -17.51 -37.81 30.87
N ALA A 33 -16.29 -37.91 31.41
CA ALA A 33 -15.91 -38.34 32.76
C ALA A 33 -14.39 -38.25 32.86
N GLU A 34 -13.69 -37.91 33.94
CA GLU A 34 -13.97 -37.34 35.25
C GLU A 34 -12.58 -36.95 35.83
N VAL A 35 -12.61 -36.13 36.88
CA VAL A 35 -11.59 -35.28 37.50
C VAL A 35 -10.47 -36.03 38.25
N THR A 36 -9.25 -35.48 38.27
CA THR A 36 -8.42 -35.39 39.50
C THR A 36 -7.40 -34.23 39.41
N PRO A 37 -7.29 -33.32 40.40
CA PRO A 37 -6.21 -32.32 40.54
C PRO A 37 -5.00 -32.92 41.33
N PRO A 38 -3.87 -32.25 41.64
CA PRO A 38 -3.50 -30.81 41.50
C PRO A 38 -2.05 -30.55 40.98
N ALA A 39 -1.75 -29.32 40.54
CA ALA A 39 -0.48 -28.63 40.84
C ALA A 39 -0.48 -27.21 40.27
N GLU A 40 -0.58 -26.27 41.20
CA GLU A 40 -0.25 -24.86 41.06
C GLU A 40 1.24 -24.70 40.68
N LEU A 41 1.50 -24.10 39.52
CA LEU A 41 2.80 -23.50 39.20
C LEU A 41 2.56 -22.03 38.86
N LYS A 42 2.61 -21.24 39.92
CA LYS A 42 2.88 -19.81 39.86
C LYS A 42 4.26 -19.60 39.24
N ALA A 43 4.28 -19.15 37.99
CA ALA A 43 5.40 -18.42 37.40
C ALA A 43 4.86 -17.07 36.96
N GLU A 44 4.90 -16.12 37.88
CA GLU A 44 4.69 -14.70 37.64
C GLU A 44 5.97 -14.18 36.98
N GLU A 45 6.06 -14.27 35.65
CA GLU A 45 7.02 -13.43 34.92
C GLU A 45 6.49 -11.98 34.99
N PRO A 46 7.30 -11.01 35.45
CA PRO A 46 6.89 -9.62 35.39
C PRO A 46 6.79 -9.25 33.91
N GLY A 47 5.53 -9.18 33.44
CA GLY A 47 5.18 -8.62 32.15
C GLY A 47 5.78 -7.23 32.07
N VAL A 48 6.84 -7.09 31.27
CA VAL A 48 7.31 -5.80 30.80
C VAL A 48 6.06 -5.08 30.27
N PRO A 49 5.74 -3.86 30.74
CA PRO A 49 4.60 -3.14 30.19
C PRO A 49 4.86 -3.02 28.70
N ILE A 50 4.01 -3.65 27.89
CA ILE A 50 3.91 -3.34 26.49
C ILE A 50 3.51 -1.86 26.48
N GLN A 51 4.48 -0.98 26.24
CA GLN A 51 4.18 0.41 25.93
C GLN A 51 3.33 0.34 24.67
N SER A 52 2.03 0.54 24.83
CA SER A 52 1.15 0.81 23.70
C SER A 52 1.77 2.02 23.00
N GLU A 53 2.32 1.84 21.80
CA GLU A 53 2.71 2.97 20.97
C GLU A 53 1.50 3.89 20.89
N GLY A 54 1.64 5.09 21.47
CA GLY A 54 0.51 5.99 21.68
C GLY A 54 -0.12 6.37 20.34
N TYR A 55 -1.45 6.53 20.34
CA TYR A 55 -2.15 7.13 19.20
C TYR A 55 -1.58 8.53 18.91
N PHE A 56 -1.16 8.76 17.68
CA PHE A 56 -0.75 10.08 17.20
C PHE A 56 -1.98 10.87 16.74
N ASP A 57 -2.14 12.10 17.23
CA ASP A 57 -3.14 13.04 16.76
C ASP A 57 -2.52 14.05 15.78
N PRO A 58 -2.82 13.99 14.47
CA PRO A 58 -2.30 14.93 13.49
C PRO A 58 -2.63 16.40 13.77
N SER A 59 -3.64 16.69 14.60
CA SER A 59 -4.00 18.07 14.96
C SER A 59 -2.93 18.79 15.80
N THR A 60 -1.98 18.04 16.39
CA THR A 60 -0.87 18.62 17.14
C THR A 60 0.20 19.24 16.25
N ILE A 61 0.17 18.99 14.93
CA ILE A 61 1.09 19.59 13.98
C ILE A 61 0.73 21.06 13.77
N SER A 62 1.71 21.94 13.98
CA SER A 62 1.49 23.38 13.75
C SER A 62 1.33 23.68 12.26
N ARG A 63 0.62 24.77 11.94
CA ARG A 63 0.51 25.24 10.54
C ARG A 63 1.88 25.51 9.93
N GLU A 64 2.78 26.13 10.68
CA GLU A 64 4.12 26.46 10.20
C GLU A 64 4.92 25.19 9.86
N GLN A 65 4.84 24.16 10.71
CA GLN A 65 5.49 22.87 10.43
C GLN A 65 4.88 22.22 9.18
N TYR A 66 3.55 22.21 9.08
CA TYR A 66 2.86 21.67 7.92
C TYR A 66 3.29 22.35 6.62
N GLU A 67 3.27 23.69 6.55
CA GLU A 67 3.62 24.44 5.33
C GLU A 67 5.10 24.24 4.96
N THR A 68 5.98 24.22 5.97
CA THR A 68 7.42 23.96 5.77
C THR A 68 7.66 22.58 5.18
N GLU A 69 7.14 21.54 5.81
CA GLU A 69 7.35 20.16 5.38
C GLU A 69 6.65 19.86 4.04
N LYS A 70 5.48 20.45 3.79
CA LYS A 70 4.81 20.37 2.48
C LYS A 70 5.68 20.96 1.38
N SER A 71 6.31 22.11 1.61
CA SER A 71 7.22 22.73 0.64
C SER A 71 8.48 21.87 0.39
N GLU A 72 9.06 21.27 1.44
CA GLU A 72 10.17 20.30 1.29
C GLU A 72 9.76 19.11 0.41
N ILE A 73 8.55 18.59 0.62
CA ILE A 73 8.01 17.45 -0.12
C ILE A 73 7.69 17.82 -1.56
N GLU A 74 7.17 19.01 -1.83
CA GLU A 74 6.98 19.55 -3.18
C GLU A 74 8.31 19.52 -3.95
N ALA A 75 9.38 20.07 -3.36
CA ALA A 75 10.72 20.05 -3.97
C ALA A 75 11.25 18.61 -4.18
N LEU A 76 11.02 17.70 -3.23
CA LEU A 76 11.38 16.30 -3.40
C LEU A 76 10.63 15.66 -4.58
N VAL A 77 9.33 15.91 -4.71
CA VAL A 77 8.51 15.34 -5.79
C VAL A 77 8.94 15.86 -7.15
N GLU A 78 9.36 17.12 -7.27
CA GLU A 78 9.99 17.64 -8.48
C GLU A 78 11.26 16.87 -8.86
N VAL A 79 12.11 16.58 -7.87
CA VAL A 79 13.31 15.76 -8.09
C VAL A 79 12.96 14.34 -8.51
N LEU A 80 11.99 13.71 -7.86
CA LEU A 80 11.52 12.37 -8.22
C LEU A 80 10.92 12.34 -9.64
N ASN A 81 10.18 13.37 -10.04
CA ASN A 81 9.68 13.52 -11.41
C ASN A 81 10.81 13.62 -12.43
N ALA A 82 11.88 14.35 -12.13
CA ALA A 82 13.05 14.43 -12.99
C ALA A 82 13.73 13.05 -13.14
N ILE A 83 13.87 12.32 -12.02
CA ILE A 83 14.42 10.96 -11.98
C ILE A 83 13.59 9.98 -12.80
N THR A 84 12.26 10.01 -12.67
CA THR A 84 11.38 9.11 -13.44
C THR A 84 11.36 9.46 -14.93
N SER A 85 11.44 10.75 -15.27
CA SER A 85 11.56 11.23 -16.65
C SER A 85 12.84 10.74 -17.33
N SER A 86 13.98 10.82 -16.64
CA SER A 86 15.29 10.36 -17.15
C SER A 86 15.55 8.87 -16.93
N LYS A 87 14.67 8.17 -16.20
CA LYS A 87 14.86 6.77 -15.76
C LYS A 87 16.19 6.57 -15.01
N ASP A 88 16.55 7.52 -14.16
CA ASP A 88 17.80 7.49 -13.39
C ASP A 88 17.69 6.61 -12.14
N TYR A 89 17.85 5.31 -12.35
CA TYR A 89 17.81 4.31 -11.28
C TYR A 89 18.80 4.59 -10.15
N ASN A 90 20.03 5.01 -10.46
CA ASN A 90 21.06 5.18 -9.46
C ASN A 90 20.73 6.34 -8.52
N ARG A 91 20.22 7.45 -9.08
CA ARG A 91 19.77 8.57 -8.26
C ARG A 91 18.52 8.25 -7.45
N TRP A 92 17.59 7.44 -8.01
CA TRP A 92 16.39 6.98 -7.31
C TRP A 92 16.72 6.22 -6.01
N LEU A 93 17.77 5.38 -6.01
CA LEU A 93 18.18 4.61 -4.83
C LEU A 93 18.45 5.49 -3.59
N GLY A 94 18.90 6.73 -3.78
CA GLY A 94 19.17 7.68 -2.68
C GLY A 94 17.92 8.14 -1.94
N TYR A 95 16.73 7.91 -2.49
CA TYR A 95 15.45 8.33 -1.92
C TYR A 95 14.66 7.16 -1.30
N LEU A 96 15.22 5.95 -1.28
CA LEU A 96 14.56 4.78 -0.72
C LEU A 96 14.92 4.61 0.76
N SER A 97 13.94 4.21 1.57
CA SER A 97 14.25 3.56 2.84
C SER A 97 14.88 2.19 2.58
N ASP A 98 15.57 1.66 3.59
CA ASP A 98 16.17 0.32 3.50
C ASP A 98 15.08 -0.75 3.38
N GLU A 99 13.99 -0.61 4.14
CA GLU A 99 12.79 -1.45 4.07
C GLU A 99 12.20 -1.46 2.64
N TYR A 100 12.00 -0.29 2.03
CA TYR A 100 11.44 -0.19 0.68
C TYR A 100 12.34 -0.90 -0.34
N ARG A 101 13.66 -0.69 -0.23
CA ARG A 101 14.66 -1.32 -1.09
C ARG A 101 14.64 -2.84 -0.94
N GLU A 102 14.60 -3.34 0.29
CA GLU A 102 14.59 -4.77 0.58
C GLU A 102 13.30 -5.43 0.06
N PHE A 103 12.15 -4.85 0.37
CA PHE A 103 10.85 -5.38 -0.03
C PHE A 103 10.72 -5.53 -1.55
N TYR A 104 11.04 -4.47 -2.31
CA TYR A 104 10.96 -4.52 -3.77
C TYR A 104 12.16 -5.19 -4.44
N SER A 105 13.17 -5.64 -3.69
CA SER A 105 14.22 -6.53 -4.19
C SER A 105 13.85 -8.01 -4.02
N ASN A 106 12.85 -8.33 -3.20
CA ASN A 106 12.45 -9.71 -2.93
C ASN A 106 11.84 -10.38 -4.18
N PRO A 107 12.30 -11.57 -4.59
CA PRO A 107 11.79 -12.28 -5.77
C PRO A 107 10.28 -12.55 -5.77
N ASP A 108 9.70 -12.88 -4.63
CA ASP A 108 8.26 -13.16 -4.52
C ASP A 108 7.43 -11.88 -4.67
N VAL A 109 7.91 -10.77 -4.11
CA VAL A 109 7.31 -9.45 -4.31
C VAL A 109 7.38 -9.06 -5.80
N LEU A 110 8.54 -9.22 -6.44
CA LEU A 110 8.72 -8.94 -7.87
C LEU A 110 7.81 -9.80 -8.76
N LYS A 111 7.64 -11.08 -8.42
CA LYS A 111 6.69 -11.98 -9.10
C LYS A 111 5.24 -11.52 -8.91
N ALA A 112 4.87 -11.10 -7.70
CA ALA A 112 3.54 -10.56 -7.42
C ALA A 112 3.27 -9.23 -8.13
N GLN A 113 4.28 -8.36 -8.30
CA GLN A 113 4.15 -7.14 -9.09
C GLN A 113 4.05 -7.44 -10.58
N THR A 114 4.82 -8.42 -11.08
CA THR A 114 4.78 -8.87 -12.48
C THR A 114 3.37 -9.29 -12.90
N SER A 115 2.65 -10.05 -12.07
CA SER A 115 1.30 -10.54 -12.41
C SER A 115 0.25 -9.43 -12.57
N ARG A 116 0.54 -8.22 -12.06
CA ARG A 116 -0.32 -7.04 -12.17
C ARG A 116 0.00 -6.16 -13.38
N LEU A 117 1.08 -6.46 -14.11
CA LEU A 117 1.47 -5.69 -15.28
C LEU A 117 0.54 -5.99 -16.46
N PRO A 118 0.15 -4.97 -17.25
CA PRO A 118 -0.69 -5.19 -18.43
C PRO A 118 0.07 -5.87 -19.58
N VAL A 119 1.41 -5.89 -19.51
CA VAL A 119 2.28 -6.43 -20.57
C VAL A 119 2.50 -7.91 -20.36
N LYS A 120 2.02 -8.74 -21.29
CA LYS A 120 2.24 -10.18 -21.28
C LYS A 120 3.72 -10.51 -21.45
N ASN A 121 4.18 -11.55 -20.75
CA ASN A 121 5.55 -12.11 -20.82
C ASN A 121 6.69 -11.19 -20.32
N LEU A 122 6.39 -10.03 -19.73
CA LEU A 122 7.38 -9.26 -18.98
C LEU A 122 7.58 -9.91 -17.60
N GLN A 123 8.82 -10.02 -17.12
CA GLN A 123 9.13 -10.49 -15.77
C GLN A 123 10.10 -9.52 -15.11
N LEU A 124 9.81 -9.15 -13.86
CA LEU A 124 10.69 -8.33 -13.05
C LEU A 124 11.72 -9.23 -12.36
N LYS A 125 13.02 -9.06 -12.66
CA LYS A 125 14.09 -9.92 -12.13
C LYS A 125 14.83 -9.29 -10.94
N ASN A 126 14.73 -7.98 -10.78
CA ASN A 126 15.43 -7.22 -9.75
C ASN A 126 14.74 -5.87 -9.52
N LEU A 127 15.25 -5.12 -8.54
CA LEU A 127 14.75 -3.80 -8.18
C LEU A 127 14.82 -2.78 -9.33
N LYS A 128 15.81 -2.88 -10.22
CA LYS A 128 15.93 -1.99 -11.40
C LYS A 128 14.83 -2.25 -12.42
N ASP A 129 14.42 -3.51 -12.60
CA ASP A 129 13.26 -3.83 -13.43
C ASP A 129 11.97 -3.27 -12.80
N TYR A 130 11.79 -3.44 -11.48
CA TYR A 130 10.67 -2.82 -10.77
C TYR A 130 10.64 -1.30 -10.98
N PHE A 131 11.79 -0.63 -10.83
CA PHE A 131 11.88 0.80 -11.09
C PHE A 131 11.43 1.16 -12.50
N ASN A 132 11.99 0.50 -13.52
CA ASN A 132 11.74 0.84 -14.92
C ASN A 132 10.30 0.56 -15.38
N TYR A 133 9.71 -0.55 -14.90
CA TYR A 133 8.45 -1.07 -15.42
C TYR A 133 7.26 -0.84 -14.50
N VAL A 134 7.48 -0.51 -13.23
CA VAL A 134 6.41 -0.24 -12.26
C VAL A 134 6.48 1.20 -11.78
N PHE A 135 7.60 1.58 -11.15
CA PHE A 135 7.72 2.88 -10.50
C PHE A 135 7.64 4.02 -11.52
N VAL A 136 8.46 3.98 -12.57
CA VAL A 136 8.48 5.01 -13.63
C VAL A 136 7.11 5.16 -14.30
N LEU A 137 6.40 4.06 -14.59
CA LEU A 137 5.10 4.15 -15.25
C LEU A 137 4.00 4.71 -14.32
N SER A 138 4.11 4.46 -13.02
CA SER A 138 3.11 4.87 -12.04
C SER A 138 3.36 6.25 -11.43
N ARG A 139 4.56 6.82 -11.60
CA ARG A 139 5.03 8.04 -10.93
C ARG A 139 5.58 9.11 -11.89
N GLN A 140 5.03 9.16 -13.09
CA GLN A 140 5.32 10.24 -14.03
C GLN A 140 4.44 11.45 -13.75
N LYS A 141 5.07 12.63 -13.68
CA LYS A 141 4.39 13.94 -13.63
C LYS A 141 3.42 14.05 -12.45
N CYS A 142 3.79 13.47 -11.30
CA CYS A 142 3.02 13.61 -10.08
C CYS A 142 3.14 15.05 -9.55
N ARG A 143 2.12 15.52 -8.83
CA ARG A 143 2.15 16.81 -8.13
C ARG A 143 1.70 16.63 -6.69
N VAL A 144 2.12 17.54 -5.83
CA VAL A 144 1.68 17.59 -4.44
C VAL A 144 0.56 18.62 -4.35
N ASP A 145 -0.65 18.17 -4.06
CA ASP A 145 -1.78 19.05 -3.76
C ASP A 145 -2.03 19.14 -2.24
N ASP A 146 -1.61 18.12 -1.49
CA ASP A 146 -1.79 18.02 -0.03
C ASP A 146 -0.83 16.99 0.58
N ILE A 147 -0.66 17.04 1.90
CA ILE A 147 -0.01 16.00 2.70
C ILE A 147 -0.87 15.65 3.92
N THR A 148 -0.79 14.41 4.39
CA THR A 148 -1.48 13.97 5.62
C THR A 148 -0.52 13.19 6.50
N TYR A 149 -0.36 13.63 7.75
CA TYR A 149 0.50 12.95 8.71
C TYR A 149 -0.13 11.64 9.18
N ILE A 150 0.69 10.59 9.22
CA ILE A 150 0.39 9.29 9.81
C ILE A 150 1.04 9.21 11.20
N THR A 151 2.25 9.74 11.31
CA THR A 151 3.03 9.89 12.54
C THR A 151 3.72 11.26 12.49
N PRO A 152 4.41 11.72 13.55
CA PRO A 152 5.18 12.97 13.51
C PRO A 152 6.25 13.03 12.41
N THR A 153 6.69 11.87 11.90
CA THR A 153 7.76 11.76 10.90
C THR A 153 7.30 11.18 9.57
N ARG A 154 6.07 10.67 9.48
CA ARG A 154 5.57 9.94 8.29
C ARG A 154 4.31 10.59 7.74
N VAL A 155 4.27 10.77 6.42
CA VAL A 155 3.16 11.42 5.72
C VAL A 155 2.73 10.65 4.47
N LYS A 156 1.46 10.81 4.10
CA LYS A 156 0.91 10.49 2.78
C LYS A 156 0.94 11.74 1.92
N VAL A 157 1.46 11.63 0.71
CA VAL A 157 1.47 12.70 -0.29
C VAL A 157 0.28 12.51 -1.22
N ILE A 158 -0.53 13.55 -1.38
CA ILE A 158 -1.83 13.48 -2.05
C ILE A 158 -1.83 14.33 -3.31
N GLN A 159 -2.34 13.75 -4.38
CA GLN A 159 -2.72 14.44 -5.61
C GLN A 159 -4.24 14.40 -5.77
N LYS A 160 -4.87 15.56 -5.91
CA LYS A 160 -6.33 15.74 -6.03
C LYS A 160 -6.73 15.74 -7.50
N GLU A 161 -7.48 14.74 -7.93
CA GLU A 161 -8.11 14.68 -9.26
C GLU A 161 -9.62 15.00 -9.14
N PRO A 162 -10.31 15.34 -10.24
CA PRO A 162 -11.75 15.54 -10.20
C PRO A 162 -12.48 14.33 -9.60
N GLY A 163 -13.11 14.53 -8.43
CA GLY A 163 -13.88 13.51 -7.72
C GLY A 163 -13.07 12.45 -6.96
N LYS A 164 -11.73 12.56 -6.87
CA LYS A 164 -10.91 11.61 -6.06
C LYS A 164 -9.58 12.19 -5.60
N SER A 165 -9.07 11.68 -4.48
CA SER A 165 -7.71 11.95 -4.00
C SER A 165 -6.85 10.70 -4.18
N LEU A 166 -5.66 10.86 -4.73
CA LEU A 166 -4.71 9.78 -4.99
C LEU A 166 -3.52 9.92 -4.04
N ILE A 167 -3.19 8.86 -3.32
CA ILE A 167 -1.93 8.79 -2.58
C ILE A 167 -0.84 8.42 -3.58
N ILE A 168 0.10 9.34 -3.79
CA ILE A 168 1.21 9.14 -4.74
C ILE A 168 2.46 8.62 -4.03
N TYR A 169 2.72 9.05 -2.80
CA TYR A 169 3.85 8.57 -2.01
C TYR A 169 3.48 8.41 -0.54
N ASN A 170 4.09 7.42 0.11
CA ASN A 170 4.26 7.40 1.56
C ASN A 170 5.72 7.79 1.81
N LEU A 171 5.92 8.82 2.63
CA LEU A 171 7.24 9.35 2.94
C LEU A 171 7.46 9.35 4.45
N GLU A 172 8.68 9.06 4.86
CA GLU A 172 9.10 9.23 6.24
C GLU A 172 10.44 9.98 6.31
N LYS A 173 10.56 10.84 7.33
CA LYS A 173 11.73 11.68 7.57
C LYS A 173 12.73 10.91 8.43
N PHE A 174 13.89 10.61 7.86
CA PHE A 174 15.03 10.01 8.55
C PHE A 174 16.21 10.99 8.49
N ASP A 175 16.75 11.38 9.64
CA ASP A 175 17.88 12.32 9.74
C ASP A 175 17.68 13.60 8.90
N GLY A 176 16.46 14.15 8.97
CA GLY A 176 16.07 15.35 8.23
C GLY A 176 15.78 15.14 6.74
N LYS A 177 15.83 13.91 6.22
CA LYS A 177 15.60 13.59 4.80
C LYS A 177 14.36 12.74 4.62
N TRP A 178 13.48 13.15 3.73
CA TRP A 178 12.31 12.38 3.32
C TRP A 178 12.70 11.21 2.41
N LYS A 179 12.25 10.00 2.75
CA LYS A 179 12.47 8.78 1.98
C LYS A 179 11.16 8.07 1.70
N LEU A 180 11.11 7.37 0.57
CA LEU A 180 10.02 6.46 0.18
C LEU A 180 9.98 5.28 1.15
N VAL A 181 8.80 5.03 1.71
CA VAL A 181 8.49 3.91 2.61
C VAL A 181 7.30 3.10 2.10
N LEU A 182 7.11 1.89 2.64
CA LEU A 182 5.97 1.05 2.29
C LEU A 182 4.65 1.65 2.77
N ASP A 183 3.55 1.23 2.14
CA ASP A 183 2.20 1.49 2.65
C ASP A 183 1.92 0.46 3.75
N ASN A 184 1.95 0.90 5.00
CA ASN A 184 1.64 0.08 6.17
C ASN A 184 0.15 0.11 6.48
#